data_AF-J3IS31-F1
#
_entry.id   AF-J3IS31-F1
#
_cell.length_a   1.000
_cell.length_b   1.000
_cell.length_c   1.000
_cell.angle_alpha   90.00
_cell.angle_beta   90.00
_cell.angle_gamma   90.00
#
_symmetry.space_group_name_H-M   'P 1'
#
loop_
_entity.id
_entity.type
_entity.pdbx_description
1 polymer ?
#
loop_
_entity_poly.entity_id
_entity_poly.type
_entity_poly.pdbx_seq_one_letter_code
_entity_poly.pdbx_strand_id
1 'polypeptide(L)'
;MQITFDPAKRDKTLIERGVDFADAAAVFAGHHFTAEDARQEYGEVRFITVGLLIGRMVVMVWTPRGEARRIISMRKANEREQTQYRSRLG
;
A
#
# COMPACT_ATOMS: atom_id res chain seq x y z
N MET A 1 -3.41 14.70 1.74
CA MET A 1 -2.81 13.75 2.72
C MET A 1 -1.32 13.67 2.49
N GLN A 2 -0.51 13.74 3.55
CA GLN A 2 0.95 13.66 3.44
C GLN A 2 1.40 12.19 3.34
N ILE A 3 2.20 11.87 2.32
CA ILE A 3 2.83 10.56 2.14
C ILE A 3 4.33 10.72 2.39
N THR A 4 4.88 9.85 3.23
CA THR A 4 6.33 9.78 3.48
C THR A 4 6.83 8.37 3.26
N PHE A 5 8.12 8.24 2.96
CA PHE A 5 8.77 6.95 2.76
C PHE A 5 10.29 7.12 2.85
N ASP A 6 10.99 6.00 3.01
CA ASP A 6 12.42 5.94 2.79
C ASP A 6 12.72 5.99 1.27
N PRO A 7 13.53 6.94 0.79
CA PRO A 7 13.84 7.08 -0.64
C PRO A 7 14.53 5.84 -1.23
N ALA A 8 15.49 5.24 -0.54
CA ALA A 8 16.18 4.05 -1.02
C ALA A 8 15.23 2.85 -1.14
N LYS A 9 14.28 2.74 -0.20
CA LYS A 9 13.22 1.71 -0.25
C LYS A 9 12.26 1.93 -1.42
N ARG A 10 11.87 3.20 -1.68
CA ARG A 10 11.05 3.58 -2.83
C ARG A 10 11.75 3.19 -4.12
N ASP A 11 12.99 3.65 -4.32
CA ASP A 11 13.73 3.45 -5.57
C ASP A 11 13.91 1.96 -5.86
N LYS A 12 14.31 1.18 -4.85
CA LYS A 12 14.40 -0.27 -4.96
C LYS A 12 13.06 -0.90 -5.36
N THR A 13 11.96 -0.48 -4.75
CA THR A 13 10.63 -1.03 -5.05
C THR A 13 10.16 -0.65 -6.44
N LEU A 14 10.45 0.58 -6.89
CA LEU A 14 10.14 1.04 -8.23
C LEU A 14 10.88 0.21 -9.28
N ILE A 15 12.19 0.00 -9.09
CA ILE A 15 13.02 -0.80 -10.00
C ILE A 15 12.57 -2.26 -10.02
N GLU A 16 12.40 -2.89 -8.86
CA GLU A 16 12.14 -4.33 -8.77
C GLU A 16 10.69 -4.71 -9.08
N ARG A 17 9.72 -3.82 -8.80
CA ARG A 17 8.28 -4.16 -8.81
C ARG A 17 7.44 -3.27 -9.73
N GLY A 18 8.02 -2.19 -10.25
CA GLY A 18 7.33 -1.24 -11.14
C GLY A 18 6.14 -0.55 -10.47
N VAL A 19 6.22 -0.31 -9.15
CA VAL A 19 5.23 0.47 -8.39
C VAL A 19 5.96 1.50 -7.55
N ASP A 20 5.42 2.72 -7.51
CA ASP A 20 6.03 3.84 -6.80
C ASP A 20 5.26 4.15 -5.50
N PHE A 21 5.98 4.33 -4.39
CA PHE A 21 5.39 4.78 -3.13
C PHE A 21 4.84 6.20 -3.23
N ALA A 22 5.39 7.04 -4.12
CA ALA A 22 4.87 8.38 -4.38
C ALA A 22 3.42 8.37 -4.87
N ASP A 23 3.00 7.28 -5.54
CA ASP A 23 1.65 7.12 -6.04
C ASP A 23 0.65 6.61 -4.99
N ALA A 24 1.10 6.34 -3.75
CA ALA A 24 0.24 5.79 -2.71
C ALA A 24 -0.97 6.69 -2.40
N ALA A 25 -0.81 8.02 -2.53
CA ALA A 25 -1.91 8.98 -2.36
C ALA A 25 -3.07 8.70 -3.34
N ALA A 26 -2.78 8.28 -4.57
CA ALA A 26 -3.81 7.96 -5.57
C ALA A 26 -4.63 6.74 -5.17
N VAL A 27 -4.00 5.72 -4.57
CA VAL A 27 -4.70 4.53 -4.07
C VAL A 27 -5.65 4.89 -2.95
N PHE A 28 -5.20 5.71 -1.99
CA PHE A 28 -6.02 6.14 -0.87
C PHE A 28 -7.14 7.11 -1.27
N ALA A 29 -6.96 7.86 -2.36
CA ALA A 29 -8.01 8.72 -2.90
C ALA A 29 -9.12 7.91 -3.61
N GLY A 30 -8.79 6.72 -4.11
CA GLY A 30 -9.74 5.80 -4.71
C GLY A 30 -10.44 4.89 -3.71
N HIS A 31 -11.29 3.99 -4.21
CA HIS A 31 -11.88 2.93 -3.40
C HIS A 31 -10.78 1.97 -2.93
N HIS A 32 -10.73 1.73 -1.63
CA HIS A 32 -9.70 0.91 -1.00
C HIS A 32 -10.20 0.30 0.30
N PHE A 33 -9.58 -0.81 0.70
CA PHE A 33 -9.79 -1.44 2.00
C PHE A 33 -8.52 -1.31 2.83
N THR A 34 -8.67 -0.95 4.09
CA THR A 34 -7.56 -0.88 5.04
C THR A 34 -7.88 -1.74 6.26
N ALA A 35 -6.92 -2.53 6.69
CA ALA A 35 -6.99 -3.31 7.92
C ALA A 35 -5.66 -3.24 8.67
N GLU A 36 -5.70 -3.38 9.99
CA GLU A 36 -4.48 -3.48 10.79
C GLU A 36 -3.72 -4.77 10.46
N ASP A 37 -2.39 -4.67 10.39
CA ASP A 37 -1.49 -5.79 10.12
C ASP A 37 -1.16 -6.53 11.43
N ALA A 38 -2.09 -7.36 11.88
CA ALA A 38 -1.96 -8.15 13.11
C ALA A 38 -1.17 -9.46 12.92
N ARG A 39 -0.38 -9.60 11.84
CA ARG A 39 0.37 -10.84 11.55
C ARG A 39 1.57 -11.05 12.48
N GLN A 40 2.11 -9.97 13.04
CA GLN A 40 3.24 -9.99 13.97
C GLN A 40 3.26 -8.70 14.80
N GLU A 41 3.84 -8.77 16.00
CA GLU A 41 4.18 -7.58 16.77
C GLU A 41 5.42 -6.89 16.18
N TYR A 42 5.22 -5.81 15.43
CA TYR A 42 6.29 -5.07 14.76
C TYR A 42 6.93 -3.96 15.60
N GLY A 43 6.49 -3.78 16.85
CA GLY A 43 6.88 -2.63 17.70
C GLY A 43 6.26 -1.29 17.26
N GLU A 44 5.41 -1.31 16.22
CA GLU A 44 4.64 -0.17 15.72
C GLU A 44 3.33 -0.67 15.10
N VAL A 45 2.29 0.15 15.13
CA VAL A 45 1.03 -0.15 14.41
C VAL A 45 1.30 -0.07 12.91
N ARG A 46 0.90 -1.12 12.19
CA ARG A 46 0.96 -1.18 10.73
C ARG A 46 -0.40 -1.47 10.16
N PHE A 47 -0.64 -0.95 8.98
CA PHE A 47 -1.86 -1.16 8.22
C PHE A 47 -1.52 -1.76 6.86
N ILE A 48 -2.34 -2.69 6.41
CA ILE A 48 -2.37 -3.17 5.03
C ILE A 48 -3.53 -2.48 4.34
N THR A 49 -3.23 -1.84 3.20
CA THR A 49 -4.24 -1.28 2.31
C THR A 49 -4.21 -2.00 0.97
N VAL A 50 -5.39 -2.41 0.50
CA VAL A 50 -5.62 -2.94 -0.86
C VAL A 50 -6.47 -1.94 -1.62
N GLY A 51 -6.03 -1.56 -2.82
CA GLY A 51 -6.76 -0.61 -3.66
C GLY A 51 -6.30 -0.66 -5.11
N LEU A 52 -6.80 0.27 -5.92
CA LEU A 52 -6.44 0.38 -7.34
C LEU A 52 -5.45 1.53 -7.56
N LEU A 53 -4.43 1.26 -8.37
CA LEU A 53 -3.52 2.25 -8.95
C LEU A 53 -3.58 2.13 -10.47
N ILE A 54 -4.20 3.11 -11.14
CA ILE A 54 -4.33 3.13 -12.61
C ILE A 54 -4.86 1.78 -13.15
N GLY A 55 -5.97 1.31 -12.58
CA GLY A 55 -6.62 0.04 -12.93
C GLY A 55 -5.89 -1.23 -12.44
N ARG A 56 -4.73 -1.12 -11.78
CA ARG A 56 -3.99 -2.26 -11.23
C ARG A 56 -4.24 -2.39 -9.74
N MET A 57 -4.60 -3.59 -9.28
CA MET A 57 -4.74 -3.84 -7.85
C MET A 57 -3.37 -3.91 -7.18
N VAL A 58 -3.20 -3.11 -6.13
CA VAL A 58 -1.97 -3.00 -5.36
C VAL A 58 -2.25 -3.24 -3.88
N VAL A 59 -1.25 -3.77 -3.20
CA VAL A 59 -1.22 -3.94 -1.75
C VAL A 59 -0.07 -3.11 -1.21
N MET A 60 -0.35 -2.27 -0.21
CA MET A 60 0.64 -1.46 0.48
C MET A 60 0.60 -1.68 1.98
N VAL A 61 1.75 -1.55 2.62
CA VAL A 61 1.92 -1.58 4.07
C VAL A 61 2.41 -0.20 4.50
N TRP A 62 1.77 0.36 5.51
CA TRP A 62 2.11 1.70 6.01
C TRP A 62 1.87 1.82 7.51
N THR A 63 2.44 2.87 8.11
CA THR A 63 2.26 3.20 9.53
C THR A 63 1.94 4.69 9.66
N PRO A 64 1.06 5.11 10.60
CA PRO A 64 0.80 6.51 10.85
C PRO A 64 2.02 7.21 11.45
N ARG A 65 2.24 8.47 11.06
CA ARG A 65 3.27 9.37 11.61
C ARG A 65 2.70 10.79 11.70
N GLY A 66 2.04 11.08 12.81
CA GLY A 66 1.24 12.31 12.93
C GLY A 66 0.17 12.34 11.84
N GLU A 67 0.17 13.39 11.02
CA GLU A 67 -0.74 13.54 9.89
C GLU A 67 -0.29 12.80 8.61
N ALA A 68 0.93 12.25 8.62
CA ALA A 68 1.49 11.53 7.49
C ALA A 68 1.20 10.03 7.55
N ARG A 69 1.09 9.41 6.37
CA ARG A 69 1.17 7.95 6.21
C ARG A 69 2.55 7.60 5.67
N ARG A 70 3.35 6.90 6.49
CA ARG A 70 4.67 6.42 6.07
C ARG A 70 4.54 5.07 5.38
N ILE A 71 4.79 5.02 4.07
CA ILE A 71 4.78 3.78 3.29
C ILE A 71 6.03 2.96 3.60
N ILE A 72 5.83 1.69 3.94
CA ILE A 72 6.88 0.72 4.29
C ILE A 72 7.13 -0.24 3.12
N SER A 73 6.05 -0.64 2.43
CA SER A 73 6.09 -1.60 1.32
C SER A 73 4.93 -1.36 0.37
N MET A 74 5.14 -1.64 -0.91
CA MET A 74 4.10 -1.67 -1.93
C MET A 74 4.41 -2.78 -2.94
N ARG A 75 3.35 -3.37 -3.49
CA ARG A 75 3.43 -4.37 -4.56
C ARG A 75 2.11 -4.48 -5.29
N LYS A 76 2.14 -5.15 -6.44
CA LYS A 76 0.93 -5.65 -7.08
C LYS A 76 0.29 -6.73 -6.19
N ALA A 77 -1.04 -6.77 -6.18
CA ALA A 77 -1.78 -7.87 -5.57
C ALA A 77 -1.48 -9.17 -6.32
N ASN A 78 -1.33 -10.27 -5.59
CA ASN A 78 -1.19 -11.59 -6.22
C ASN A 78 -2.56 -12.08 -6.73
N GLU A 79 -2.59 -13.19 -7.47
CA GLU A 79 -3.83 -13.70 -8.09
C GLU A 79 -4.92 -14.02 -7.06
N ARG A 80 -4.54 -14.56 -5.89
CA ARG A 80 -5.48 -14.86 -4.81
C ARG A 80 -6.12 -13.59 -4.24
N GLU A 81 -5.32 -12.57 -3.98
CA GLU A 81 -5.79 -11.27 -3.49
C GLU A 81 -6.63 -10.56 -4.54
N GLN A 82 -6.20 -10.59 -5.81
CA GLN A 82 -7.00 -10.07 -6.91
C GLN A 82 -8.36 -10.73 -6.96
N THR A 83 -8.42 -12.06 -6.85
CA THR A 83 -9.69 -12.80 -6.84
C THR A 83 -10.57 -12.42 -5.65
N GLN A 84 -9.98 -12.30 -4.47
CA GLN A 84 -10.68 -11.95 -3.24
C GLN A 84 -11.27 -10.53 -3.27
N TYR A 85 -10.54 -9.58 -3.84
CA TYR A 85 -10.90 -8.16 -3.81
C TYR A 85 -11.50 -7.65 -5.12
N ARG A 86 -11.52 -8.43 -6.20
CA ARG A 86 -12.05 -8.00 -7.51
C ARG A 86 -13.45 -7.43 -7.37
N SER A 87 -14.41 -8.23 -6.89
CA SER A 87 -15.81 -7.80 -6.70
C SER A 87 -16.01 -6.72 -5.63
N ARG A 88 -14.98 -6.43 -4.83
CA ARG A 88 -15.04 -5.42 -3.77
C ARG A 88 -14.46 -4.08 -4.22
N LEU A 89 -13.54 -4.08 -5.18
CA LEU A 89 -12.88 -2.88 -5.71
C LEU A 89 -13.31 -2.54 -7.15
N GLY A 90 -14.08 -3.43 -7.79
CA GLY A 90 -14.67 -3.30 -9.12
C GLY A 90 -15.85 -4.25 -9.29
#